data_AF-A0A0Q6QRT7-F1
#
_entry.id   AF-A0A0Q6QRT7-F1
#
_cell.length_a   1.000
_cell.length_b   1.000
_cell.length_c   1.000
_cell.angle_alpha   90.00
_cell.angle_beta   90.00
_cell.angle_gamma   90.00
#
_symmetry.space_group_name_H-M   'P 1'
#
loop_
_entity.id
_entity.type
_entity.pdbx_description
1 polymer ?
#
loop_
_entity_poly.entity_id
_entity_poly.type
_entity_poly.pdbx_seq_one_letter_code
_entity_poly.pdbx_strand_id
1 'polypeptide(L)'
;MARTPTRSMVNLAAIGAGATIAYFVIVSVLAWAGNHWLATNENTQPVKTMVESTGLNSLGDFLSGFFAPATFLLVLVSTYIQGYLGERSGALAKVTANANYKFALHDKRLSVYRGLKEMSWELMRNGTFTGDDFPRLGILFAEGQFVFGVEVNDWLTQVKEQGDRLRLANWHRDTLNSRLSATGELSPIDVTRLDESIDTAIEIDQWMYLHLSEARIDEVMIPYLRLPANIDA
;
A
#
# COMPACT_ATOMS: atom_id res chain seq x y z
N MET A 1 -15.59 3.11 -15.72
CA MET A 1 -16.50 2.13 -16.34
C MET A 1 -15.69 0.97 -16.89
N ALA A 2 -15.67 -0.17 -16.20
CA ALA A 2 -15.05 -1.39 -16.73
C ALA A 2 -15.93 -1.94 -17.85
N ARG A 3 -15.44 -1.95 -19.10
CA ARG A 3 -16.12 -2.67 -20.18
C ARG A 3 -15.93 -4.16 -19.89
N THR A 4 -17.02 -4.84 -19.58
CA THR A 4 -17.06 -6.31 -19.54
C THR A 4 -16.40 -6.83 -20.82
N PRO A 5 -15.48 -7.82 -20.71
CA PRO A 5 -14.86 -8.39 -21.90
C PRO A 5 -15.98 -8.80 -22.84
N THR A 6 -15.97 -8.26 -24.06
CA THR A 6 -17.00 -8.56 -25.05
C THR A 6 -17.04 -10.07 -25.21
N ARG A 7 -18.23 -10.67 -25.25
CA ARG A 7 -18.40 -12.13 -25.37
C ARG A 7 -17.52 -12.76 -26.45
N SER A 8 -17.19 -11.99 -27.50
CA SER A 8 -16.22 -12.37 -28.54
C SER A 8 -14.82 -12.71 -28.04
N MET A 9 -14.26 -11.99 -27.07
CA MET A 9 -12.90 -12.23 -26.56
C MET A 9 -12.82 -13.44 -25.62
N VAL A 10 -13.86 -13.65 -24.80
CA VAL A 10 -13.97 -14.84 -23.94
C VAL A 10 -14.10 -16.09 -24.81
N ASN A 11 -14.90 -16.02 -25.87
CA ASN A 11 -15.03 -17.10 -26.84
C ASN A 11 -13.70 -17.36 -27.57
N LEU A 12 -12.95 -16.33 -27.96
CA LEU A 12 -11.66 -16.51 -28.63
C LEU A 12 -10.62 -17.21 -27.74
N ALA A 13 -10.54 -16.83 -26.47
CA ALA A 13 -9.63 -17.45 -25.50
C ALA A 13 -10.03 -18.91 -25.21
N ALA A 14 -11.33 -19.19 -25.07
CA ALA A 14 -11.83 -20.54 -24.89
C ALA A 14 -11.59 -21.43 -26.11
N ILE A 15 -11.74 -20.88 -27.33
CA ILE A 15 -11.42 -21.57 -28.58
C ILE A 15 -9.91 -21.85 -28.67
N GLY A 16 -9.06 -20.88 -28.32
CA GLY A 16 -7.60 -21.06 -28.31
C GLY A 16 -7.13 -22.12 -27.32
N ALA A 17 -7.67 -22.11 -26.10
CA ALA A 17 -7.38 -23.12 -25.09
C ALA A 17 -7.87 -24.51 -25.53
N GLY A 18 -9.09 -24.59 -26.08
CA GLY A 18 -9.67 -25.82 -26.61
C GLY A 18 -8.87 -26.40 -27.77
N ALA A 19 -8.44 -25.57 -28.72
CA ALA A 19 -7.60 -25.99 -29.84
C ALA A 19 -6.23 -26.52 -29.38
N THR A 20 -5.63 -25.88 -28.37
CA THR A 20 -4.34 -26.31 -27.81
C THR A 20 -4.46 -27.66 -27.10
N ILE A 21 -5.50 -27.84 -26.27
CA ILE A 21 -5.77 -29.12 -25.60
C ILE A 21 -6.04 -30.22 -26.63
N ALA A 22 -6.89 -29.96 -27.62
CA ALA A 22 -7.19 -30.90 -28.68
C ALA A 22 -5.92 -31.31 -29.46
N TYR A 23 -5.05 -30.35 -29.77
CA TYR A 23 -3.76 -30.63 -30.40
C TYR A 23 -2.89 -31.58 -29.58
N PHE A 24 -2.68 -31.30 -28.29
CA PHE A 24 -1.89 -32.17 -27.42
C PHE A 24 -2.49 -33.57 -27.29
N VAL A 25 -3.81 -33.69 -27.23
CA VAL A 25 -4.51 -34.99 -27.19
C VAL A 25 -4.28 -35.76 -28.48
N ILE A 26 -4.46 -35.13 -29.65
CA ILE A 26 -4.26 -35.78 -30.96
C ILE A 26 -2.82 -36.27 -31.10
N VAL A 27 -1.83 -35.43 -30.79
CA VAL A 27 -0.41 -35.79 -30.89
C VAL A 27 -0.07 -36.94 -29.93
N SER A 28 -0.58 -36.89 -28.70
CA SER A 28 -0.34 -37.95 -27.71
C SER A 28 -0.98 -39.28 -28.10
N VAL A 29 -2.21 -39.24 -28.63
CA VAL A 29 -2.92 -40.42 -29.12
C VAL A 29 -2.20 -41.04 -30.33
N LEU A 30 -1.75 -40.21 -31.28
CA LEU A 30 -1.01 -40.69 -32.45
C LEU A 30 0.34 -41.31 -32.05
N ALA A 31 1.08 -40.69 -31.13
CA ALA A 31 2.33 -41.22 -30.62
C ALA A 31 2.13 -42.54 -29.87
N TRP A 32 1.11 -42.62 -29.02
CA TRP A 32 0.75 -43.85 -28.32
C TRP A 32 0.34 -44.96 -29.28
N ALA A 33 -0.53 -44.67 -30.25
CA ALA A 33 -0.97 -45.63 -31.26
C ALA A 33 0.19 -46.16 -32.10
N GLY A 34 1.13 -45.29 -32.49
CA GLY A 34 2.35 -45.68 -33.20
C GLY A 34 3.24 -46.61 -32.38
N ASN A 35 3.51 -46.26 -31.11
CA ASN A 35 4.31 -47.12 -30.22
C ASN A 35 3.63 -48.46 -29.92
N HIS A 36 2.32 -48.47 -29.73
CA HIS A 36 1.58 -49.71 -29.45
C HIS A 36 1.60 -50.64 -30.67
N TRP A 37 1.37 -50.11 -31.87
CA TRP A 37 1.44 -50.88 -33.12
C TRP A 37 2.83 -51.49 -33.36
N LEU A 38 3.90 -50.75 -33.04
CA LEU A 38 5.28 -51.24 -33.12
C LEU A 38 5.57 -52.35 -32.10
N ALA A 39 5.03 -52.23 -30.88
CA ALA A 39 5.26 -53.20 -29.81
C ALA A 39 4.53 -54.54 -30.03
N THR A 40 3.36 -54.54 -30.67
CA THR A 40 2.55 -55.75 -30.86
C THR A 40 2.92 -56.59 -32.08
N ASN A 41 3.75 -56.06 -33.00
CA ASN A 41 4.20 -56.80 -34.18
C ASN A 41 5.64 -57.34 -33.99
N GLU A 42 5.77 -58.59 -33.56
CA GLU A 42 7.07 -59.26 -33.31
C GLU A 42 7.94 -59.50 -34.57
N ASN A 43 7.41 -59.22 -35.77
CA ASN A 43 8.11 -59.41 -37.05
C ASN A 43 8.67 -58.09 -37.64
N THR A 44 9.16 -57.19 -36.77
CA THR A 44 9.53 -55.80 -37.12
C THR A 44 11.01 -55.58 -37.45
N GLN A 45 11.85 -56.61 -37.52
CA GLN A 45 13.22 -56.52 -38.04
C GLN A 45 13.33 -55.80 -39.41
N PRO A 46 12.44 -56.05 -40.41
CA PRO A 46 12.43 -55.30 -41.68
C PRO A 46 11.85 -53.88 -41.54
N VAL A 47 10.92 -53.64 -40.61
CA VAL A 47 10.36 -52.31 -40.36
C VAL A 47 11.39 -51.41 -39.69
N LYS A 48 12.20 -51.93 -38.76
CA LYS A 48 13.28 -51.19 -38.11
C LYS A 48 14.34 -50.74 -39.12
N THR A 49 14.69 -51.61 -40.06
CA THR A 49 15.61 -51.29 -41.16
C THR A 49 14.98 -50.39 -42.23
N MET A 50 13.67 -50.50 -42.53
CA MET A 50 12.95 -49.51 -43.36
C MET A 50 12.82 -48.14 -42.68
N VAL A 51 12.60 -48.09 -41.37
CA VAL A 51 12.53 -46.87 -40.55
C VAL A 51 13.88 -46.16 -40.56
N GLU A 52 14.97 -46.92 -40.44
CA GLU A 52 16.34 -46.40 -40.50
C GLU A 52 16.80 -46.04 -41.93
N SER A 53 16.27 -46.68 -42.98
CA SER A 53 16.73 -46.47 -44.38
C SER A 53 15.82 -45.65 -45.30
N THR A 54 14.52 -45.46 -44.99
CA THR A 54 13.53 -44.99 -45.97
C THR A 54 12.83 -43.66 -45.65
N GLY A 55 13.30 -42.90 -44.66
CA GLY A 55 12.83 -41.52 -44.48
C GLY A 55 11.93 -41.25 -43.27
N LEU A 56 12.23 -41.79 -42.09
CA LEU A 56 11.75 -41.13 -40.86
C LEU A 56 12.35 -39.74 -40.68
N ASN A 57 13.55 -39.50 -41.23
CA ASN A 57 14.09 -38.14 -41.28
C ASN A 57 13.18 -37.24 -42.14
N SER A 58 12.70 -37.71 -43.30
CA SER A 58 11.81 -36.91 -44.15
C SER A 58 10.39 -36.75 -43.57
N LEU A 59 9.87 -37.73 -42.81
CA LEU A 59 8.61 -37.55 -42.08
C LEU A 59 8.76 -36.57 -40.92
N GLY A 60 9.86 -36.65 -40.16
CA GLY A 60 10.20 -35.68 -39.11
C GLY A 60 10.41 -34.27 -39.68
N ASP A 61 11.08 -34.15 -40.81
CA ASP A 61 11.31 -32.89 -41.53
C ASP A 61 10.01 -32.32 -42.12
N PHE A 62 9.11 -33.19 -42.62
CA PHE A 62 7.79 -32.76 -43.10
C PHE A 62 6.88 -32.31 -41.96
N LEU A 63 6.81 -33.07 -40.86
CA LEU A 63 6.00 -32.71 -39.69
C LEU A 63 6.55 -31.45 -39.04
N SER A 64 7.87 -31.31 -38.88
CA SER A 64 8.47 -30.08 -38.35
C SER A 64 8.25 -28.89 -39.28
N GLY A 65 8.35 -29.09 -40.60
CA GLY A 65 8.03 -28.07 -41.61
C GLY A 65 6.56 -27.62 -41.58
N PHE A 66 5.62 -28.52 -41.31
CA PHE A 66 4.20 -28.21 -41.21
C PHE A 66 3.82 -27.58 -39.85
N PHE A 67 4.41 -28.06 -38.75
CA PHE A 67 4.11 -27.57 -37.41
C PHE A 67 4.83 -26.28 -37.05
N ALA A 68 5.97 -25.97 -37.67
CA ALA A 68 6.70 -24.74 -37.40
C ALA A 68 5.86 -23.46 -37.68
N PRO A 69 5.18 -23.31 -38.83
CA PRO A 69 4.30 -22.16 -39.08
C PRO A 69 3.10 -22.09 -38.13
N ALA A 70 2.49 -23.23 -37.78
CA ALA A 70 1.36 -23.28 -36.86
C ALA A 70 1.77 -22.86 -35.44
N THR A 71 2.92 -23.33 -34.97
CA THR A 71 3.50 -22.95 -33.67
C THR A 71 3.86 -21.48 -33.66
N PHE A 72 4.47 -20.97 -34.75
CA PHE A 72 4.79 -19.56 -34.88
C PHE A 72 3.53 -18.67 -34.80
N LEU A 73 2.45 -19.04 -35.48
CA LEU A 73 1.20 -18.30 -35.47
C LEU A 73 0.55 -18.30 -34.06
N LEU A 74 0.62 -19.42 -33.36
CA LEU A 74 0.15 -19.54 -31.97
C LEU A 74 0.94 -18.62 -31.04
N VAL A 75 2.27 -18.62 -31.15
CA VAL A 75 3.14 -17.72 -30.37
C VAL A 75 2.81 -16.26 -30.68
N LEU A 76 2.67 -15.87 -31.96
CA LEU A 76 2.35 -14.51 -32.36
C LEU A 76 1.00 -14.03 -31.79
N VAL A 77 -0.05 -14.87 -31.88
CA VAL A 77 -1.36 -14.59 -31.30
C VAL A 77 -1.27 -14.47 -29.77
N SER A 78 -0.52 -15.35 -29.11
CA SER A 78 -0.30 -15.31 -27.66
C SER A 78 0.40 -14.02 -27.23
N THR A 79 1.48 -13.63 -27.90
CA THR A 79 2.22 -12.39 -27.62
C THR A 79 1.34 -11.16 -27.84
N TYR A 80 0.52 -11.14 -28.89
CA TYR A 80 -0.43 -10.05 -29.16
C TYR A 80 -1.49 -9.93 -28.05
N ILE A 81 -2.08 -11.05 -27.63
CA ILE A 81 -3.06 -11.08 -26.53
C ILE A 81 -2.42 -10.63 -25.21
N GLN A 82 -1.20 -11.07 -24.92
CA GLN A 82 -0.46 -10.67 -23.71
C GLN A 82 -0.14 -9.17 -23.70
N GLY A 83 0.30 -8.61 -24.84
CA GLY A 83 0.54 -7.17 -24.97
C GLY A 83 -0.73 -6.35 -24.75
N TYR A 84 -1.83 -6.74 -25.40
CA TYR A 84 -3.12 -6.05 -25.29
C TYR A 84 -3.73 -6.12 -23.88
N LEU A 85 -3.63 -7.27 -23.21
CA LEU A 85 -4.07 -7.43 -21.82
C LEU A 85 -3.13 -6.67 -20.86
N GLY A 86 -1.83 -6.64 -21.13
CA GLY A 86 -0.83 -5.93 -20.34
C GLY A 86 -1.08 -4.42 -20.30
N GLU A 87 -1.36 -3.79 -21.45
CA GLU A 87 -1.65 -2.35 -21.51
C GLU A 87 -2.93 -1.98 -20.75
N ARG A 88 -3.99 -2.79 -20.92
CA ARG A 88 -5.25 -2.58 -20.19
C ARG A 88 -5.12 -2.84 -18.70
N SER A 89 -4.37 -3.87 -18.33
CA SER A 89 -4.05 -4.19 -16.93
C SER A 89 -3.23 -3.08 -16.30
N GLY A 90 -2.25 -2.50 -17.02
CA GLY A 90 -1.45 -1.38 -16.55
C GLY A 90 -2.28 -0.12 -16.29
N ALA A 91 -3.18 0.24 -17.21
CA ALA A 91 -4.08 1.37 -17.03
C ALA A 91 -5.04 1.16 -15.83
N LEU A 92 -5.61 -0.03 -15.70
CA LEU A 92 -6.50 -0.36 -14.57
C LEU A 92 -5.73 -0.38 -13.24
N ALA A 93 -4.54 -1.00 -13.22
CA ALA A 93 -3.67 -1.04 -12.06
C ALA A 93 -3.27 0.37 -11.61
N LYS A 94 -2.97 1.28 -12.55
CA LYS A 94 -2.70 2.69 -12.25
C LYS A 94 -3.90 3.39 -11.62
N VAL A 95 -5.11 3.17 -12.15
CA VAL A 95 -6.35 3.73 -11.58
C VAL A 95 -6.63 3.18 -10.19
N THR A 96 -6.50 1.86 -10.00
CA THR A 96 -6.68 1.20 -8.70
C THR A 96 -5.63 1.65 -7.69
N ALA A 97 -4.36 1.74 -8.07
CA ALA A 97 -3.29 2.22 -7.21
C ALA A 97 -3.51 3.68 -6.79
N ASN A 98 -3.93 4.54 -7.72
CA ASN A 98 -4.30 5.93 -7.44
C ASN A 98 -5.48 5.99 -6.46
N ALA A 99 -6.56 5.24 -6.70
CA ALA A 99 -7.70 5.19 -5.79
C ALA A 99 -7.29 4.70 -4.38
N ASN A 100 -6.51 3.63 -4.29
CA ASN A 100 -6.02 3.09 -3.03
C ASN A 100 -5.16 4.09 -2.27
N TYR A 101 -4.27 4.81 -2.98
CA TYR A 101 -3.47 5.87 -2.38
C TYR A 101 -4.35 7.00 -1.83
N LYS A 102 -5.38 7.44 -2.56
CA LYS A 102 -6.30 8.49 -2.10
C LYS A 102 -7.04 8.07 -0.82
N PHE A 103 -7.50 6.82 -0.75
CA PHE A 103 -8.15 6.28 0.44
C PHE A 103 -7.16 6.20 1.61
N ALA A 104 -5.96 5.67 1.40
CA ALA A 104 -4.94 5.59 2.45
C ALA A 104 -4.57 6.98 2.99
N LEU A 105 -4.43 7.98 2.11
CA LEU A 105 -4.16 9.36 2.50
C LEU A 105 -5.31 9.95 3.33
N HIS A 106 -6.55 9.78 2.87
CA HIS A 106 -7.74 10.23 3.58
C HIS A 106 -7.85 9.58 4.97
N ASP A 107 -7.65 8.26 5.06
CA ASP A 107 -7.73 7.52 6.32
C ASP A 107 -6.67 7.99 7.32
N LYS A 108 -5.45 8.26 6.85
CA LYS A 108 -4.39 8.82 7.68
C LYS A 108 -4.73 10.24 8.17
N ARG A 109 -5.23 11.11 7.30
CA ARG A 109 -5.70 12.45 7.70
C ARG A 109 -6.79 12.37 8.77
N LEU A 110 -7.74 11.45 8.58
CA LEU A 110 -8.83 11.23 9.52
C LEU A 110 -8.35 10.67 10.87
N SER A 111 -7.33 9.81 10.85
CA SER A 111 -6.66 9.30 12.06
C SER A 111 -6.05 10.44 12.88
N VAL A 112 -5.26 11.32 12.23
CA VAL A 112 -4.64 12.48 12.90
C VAL A 112 -5.71 13.41 13.47
N TYR A 113 -6.73 13.74 12.68
CA TYR A 113 -7.85 14.57 13.13
C TYR A 113 -8.55 14.01 14.37
N ARG A 114 -8.91 12.71 14.35
CA ARG A 114 -9.55 12.06 15.50
C ARG A 114 -8.64 12.04 16.72
N GLY A 115 -7.34 11.76 16.53
CA GLY A 115 -6.37 11.78 17.62
C GLY A 115 -6.26 13.15 18.29
N LEU A 116 -6.26 14.23 17.51
CA LEU A 116 -6.24 15.60 18.04
C LEU A 116 -7.54 15.96 18.77
N LYS A 117 -8.69 15.52 18.25
CA LYS A 117 -9.99 15.72 18.93
C LYS A 117 -10.06 14.97 20.26
N GLU A 118 -9.50 13.76 20.31
CA GLU A 118 -9.42 12.99 21.56
C GLU A 118 -8.51 13.69 22.57
N MET A 119 -7.32 14.16 22.14
CA MET A 119 -6.43 14.95 22.99
C MET A 119 -7.07 16.26 23.48
N SER A 120 -7.84 16.94 22.62
CA SER A 120 -8.62 18.12 22.99
C SER A 120 -9.60 17.80 24.12
N TRP A 121 -10.31 16.68 24.00
CA TRP A 121 -11.25 16.24 25.01
C TRP A 121 -10.56 15.87 26.32
N GLU A 122 -9.40 15.20 26.25
CA GLU A 122 -8.58 14.88 27.42
C GLU A 122 -8.06 16.14 28.11
N LEU A 123 -7.60 17.14 27.34
CA LEU A 123 -7.21 18.45 27.84
C LEU A 123 -8.38 19.17 28.53
N MET A 124 -9.56 19.19 27.92
CA MET A 124 -10.76 19.80 28.52
C MET A 124 -11.19 19.09 29.81
N ARG A 125 -11.03 17.77 29.87
CA ARG A 125 -11.39 16.95 31.04
C ARG A 125 -10.40 17.11 32.18
N ASN A 126 -9.10 17.09 31.87
CA ASN A 126 -8.04 17.08 32.87
C ASN A 126 -7.56 18.49 33.24
N GLY A 127 -7.84 19.48 32.40
CA GLY A 127 -7.39 20.87 32.54
C GLY A 127 -5.95 21.13 32.09
N THR A 128 -5.16 20.08 31.84
CA THR A 128 -3.76 20.14 31.39
C THR A 128 -3.40 18.84 30.68
N PHE A 129 -2.26 18.81 29.99
CA PHE A 129 -1.69 17.58 29.44
C PHE A 129 -0.96 16.76 30.51
N THR A 130 -1.11 15.45 30.38
CA THR A 130 -0.47 14.43 31.21
C THR A 130 0.79 13.90 30.52
N GLY A 131 1.59 13.12 31.26
CA GLY A 131 2.83 12.53 30.73
C GLY A 131 2.63 11.70 29.45
N ASP A 132 1.50 11.00 29.35
CA ASP A 132 1.17 10.12 28.21
C ASP A 132 0.72 10.89 26.96
N ASP A 133 0.29 12.15 27.12
CA ASP A 133 -0.17 13.00 26.03
C ASP A 133 0.99 13.48 25.16
N PHE A 134 2.19 13.70 25.72
CA PHE A 134 3.32 14.23 24.95
C PHE A 134 3.85 13.25 23.88
N PRO A 135 4.08 11.95 24.18
CA PRO A 135 4.41 10.97 23.15
C PRO A 135 3.30 10.86 22.08
N ARG A 136 2.03 10.88 22.50
CA ARG A 136 0.88 10.83 21.60
C ARG A 136 0.86 12.02 20.64
N LEU A 137 1.08 13.23 21.14
CA LEU A 137 1.18 14.45 20.34
C LEU A 137 2.33 14.35 19.32
N GLY A 138 3.48 13.82 19.74
CA GLY A 138 4.62 13.59 18.86
C GLY A 138 4.31 12.65 17.69
N ILE A 139 3.55 11.57 17.94
CA ILE A 139 3.09 10.64 16.91
C ILE A 139 2.13 11.33 15.93
N LEU A 140 1.13 12.04 16.45
CA LEU A 140 0.13 12.75 15.62
C LEU A 140 0.79 13.83 14.74
N PHE A 141 1.78 14.53 15.28
CA PHE A 141 2.59 15.48 14.52
C PHE A 141 3.34 14.78 13.38
N ALA A 142 4.07 13.70 13.68
CA ALA A 142 4.84 12.98 12.69
C ALA A 142 3.95 12.42 11.57
N GLU A 143 2.80 11.82 11.91
CA GLU A 143 1.82 11.37 10.91
C GLU A 143 1.24 12.54 10.11
N GLY A 144 0.93 13.67 10.78
CA GLY A 144 0.37 14.86 10.17
C GLY A 144 1.27 15.48 9.10
N GLN A 145 2.58 15.60 9.38
CA GLN A 145 3.57 16.16 8.46
C GLN A 145 3.61 15.47 7.10
N PHE A 146 3.34 14.17 7.04
CA PHE A 146 3.34 13.41 5.79
C PHE A 146 2.07 13.56 4.96
N VAL A 147 0.94 13.92 5.59
CA VAL A 147 -0.38 13.83 4.94
C VAL A 147 -1.04 15.18 4.71
N PHE A 148 -0.63 16.22 5.42
CA PHE A 148 -1.15 17.57 5.25
C PHE A 148 -0.16 18.51 4.56
N GLY A 149 -0.69 19.62 4.06
CA GLY A 149 0.09 20.70 3.46
C GLY A 149 0.71 21.64 4.49
N VAL A 150 1.42 22.65 4.00
CA VAL A 150 2.21 23.61 4.79
C VAL A 150 1.39 24.24 5.91
N GLU A 151 0.18 24.75 5.62
CA GLU A 151 -0.64 25.47 6.60
C GLU A 151 -0.99 24.63 7.85
N VAL A 152 -1.46 23.39 7.66
CA VAL A 152 -1.76 22.48 8.77
C VAL A 152 -0.47 22.05 9.47
N ASN A 153 0.61 21.82 8.72
CA ASN A 153 1.89 21.42 9.28
C ASN A 153 2.52 22.52 10.16
N ASP A 154 2.39 23.79 9.77
CA ASP A 154 2.84 24.93 10.56
C ASP A 154 2.05 25.02 11.88
N TRP A 155 0.72 24.85 11.82
CA TRP A 155 -0.12 24.79 13.01
C TRP A 155 0.23 23.61 13.92
N LEU A 156 0.39 22.40 13.37
CA LEU A 156 0.82 21.21 14.12
C LEU A 156 2.20 21.41 14.77
N THR A 157 3.10 22.12 14.08
CA THR A 157 4.44 22.46 14.61
C THR A 157 4.32 23.36 15.83
N GLN A 158 3.51 24.42 15.75
CA GLN A 158 3.26 25.30 16.89
C GLN A 158 2.67 24.52 18.08
N VAL A 159 1.67 23.67 17.84
CA VAL A 159 1.08 22.83 18.90
C VAL A 159 2.15 21.93 19.52
N LYS A 160 2.98 21.26 18.71
CA LYS A 160 4.04 20.39 19.22
C LYS A 160 5.07 21.17 20.04
N GLU A 161 5.52 22.33 19.56
CA GLU A 161 6.49 23.19 20.25
C GLU A 161 5.95 23.62 21.61
N GLN A 162 4.68 24.01 21.71
CA GLN A 162 4.05 24.32 22.98
C GLN A 162 3.97 23.08 23.89
N GLY A 163 3.67 21.91 23.32
CA GLY A 163 3.67 20.65 24.07
C GLY A 163 5.05 20.30 24.64
N ASP A 164 6.11 20.49 23.86
CA ASP A 164 7.49 20.27 24.31
C ASP A 164 7.90 21.28 25.41
N ARG A 165 7.50 22.55 25.28
CA ARG A 165 7.71 23.58 26.30
C ARG A 165 6.99 23.23 27.60
N LEU A 166 5.73 22.79 27.54
CA LEU A 166 4.95 22.38 28.70
C LEU A 166 5.58 21.17 29.38
N ARG A 167 6.03 20.17 28.60
CA ARG A 167 6.75 19.00 29.13
C ARG A 167 8.00 19.41 29.89
N LEU A 168 8.78 20.36 29.36
CA LEU A 168 9.99 20.86 30.03
C LEU A 168 9.65 21.63 31.32
N ALA A 169 8.62 22.48 31.31
CA ALA A 169 8.16 23.19 32.50
C ALA A 169 7.71 22.22 33.60
N ASN A 170 6.93 21.20 33.24
CA ASN A 170 6.50 20.14 34.15
C ASN A 170 7.69 19.35 34.71
N TRP A 171 8.68 19.01 33.86
CA TRP A 171 9.90 18.33 34.32
C TRP A 171 10.68 19.16 35.34
N HIS A 172 10.83 20.47 35.13
CA HIS A 172 11.46 21.37 36.11
C HIS A 172 10.68 21.38 37.43
N ARG A 173 9.35 21.56 37.35
CA ARG A 173 8.46 21.57 38.50
C ARG A 173 8.58 20.28 39.32
N ASP A 174 8.51 19.13 38.67
CA ASP A 174 8.56 17.83 39.33
C ASP A 174 9.93 17.56 39.96
N THR A 175 11.01 18.00 39.31
CA THR A 175 12.39 17.90 39.84
C THR A 175 12.55 18.74 41.11
N LEU A 176 12.07 19.99 41.09
CA LEU A 176 12.16 20.90 42.24
C LEU A 176 11.25 20.45 43.39
N ASN A 177 10.03 19.97 43.10
CA ASN A 177 9.15 19.40 44.10
C ASN A 177 9.75 18.13 44.74
N SER A 178 10.41 17.29 43.95
CA SER A 178 11.11 16.11 44.46
C SER A 178 12.26 16.50 45.40
N ARG A 179 12.99 17.58 45.08
CA ARG A 179 14.02 18.14 45.96
C ARG A 179 13.42 18.68 47.26
N LEU A 180 12.39 19.51 47.18
CA LEU A 180 11.69 20.04 48.34
C LEU A 180 11.19 18.92 49.26
N SER A 181 10.65 17.85 48.69
CA SER A 181 10.19 16.68 49.44
C SER A 181 11.34 15.94 50.15
N ALA A 182 12.54 15.94 49.56
CA ALA A 182 13.71 15.26 50.11
C ALA A 182 14.45 16.09 51.16
N THR A 183 14.57 17.40 50.97
CA THR A 183 15.35 18.30 51.84
C THR A 183 14.49 19.06 52.85
N GLY A 184 13.19 19.21 52.60
CA GLY A 184 12.27 20.04 53.36
C GLY A 184 12.31 21.53 53.00
N GLU A 185 13.35 21.99 52.29
CA GLU A 185 13.56 23.40 51.94
C GLU A 185 14.15 23.55 50.53
N LEU A 186 13.74 24.60 49.82
CA LEU A 186 14.32 25.02 48.53
C LEU A 186 15.16 26.29 48.71
N SER A 187 16.20 26.44 47.90
CA SER A 187 16.93 27.70 47.84
C SER A 187 16.04 28.82 47.27
N PRO A 188 16.28 30.10 47.58
CA PRO A 188 15.49 31.21 47.02
C PRO A 188 15.47 31.24 45.48
N ILE A 189 16.58 30.81 44.86
CA ILE A 189 16.70 30.71 43.40
C ILE A 189 15.81 29.57 42.87
N ASP A 190 15.76 28.44 43.57
CA ASP A 190 14.91 27.32 43.18
C ASP A 190 13.42 27.62 43.36
N VAL A 191 13.05 28.40 44.38
CA VAL A 191 11.67 28.91 44.54
C VAL A 191 11.28 29.78 43.35
N THR A 192 12.14 30.73 42.96
CA THR A 192 11.90 31.59 41.79
C THR A 192 11.73 30.77 40.51
N ARG A 193 12.59 29.76 40.29
CA ARG A 193 12.48 28.87 39.13
C ARG A 193 11.22 28.00 39.15
N LEU A 194 10.78 27.58 40.32
CA LEU A 194 9.54 26.83 40.49
C LEU A 194 8.36 27.70 40.08
N ASP A 195 8.30 28.94 40.57
CA ASP A 195 7.25 29.90 40.23
C ASP A 195 7.23 30.19 38.72
N GLU A 196 8.38 30.48 38.10
CA GLU A 196 8.50 30.68 36.65
C GLU A 196 8.02 29.45 35.85
N SER A 197 8.30 28.24 36.33
CA SER A 197 7.86 27.01 35.66
C SER A 197 6.34 26.81 35.76
N ILE A 198 5.72 27.19 36.88
CA ILE A 198 4.28 27.13 37.09
C ILE A 198 3.58 28.15 36.19
N ASP A 199 4.06 29.39 36.16
CA ASP A 199 3.51 30.45 35.31
C ASP A 199 3.60 30.08 33.82
N THR A 200 4.74 29.54 33.40
CA THR A 200 4.94 29.04 32.03
C THR A 200 3.96 27.91 31.69
N ALA A 201 3.74 26.96 32.61
CA ALA A 201 2.81 25.88 32.39
C ALA A 201 1.37 26.39 32.25
N ILE A 202 0.94 27.32 33.10
CA ILE A 202 -0.40 27.93 33.05
C ILE A 202 -0.60 28.69 31.73
N GLU A 203 0.39 29.49 31.29
CA GLU A 203 0.33 30.21 30.03
C GLU A 203 0.15 29.24 28.84
N ILE A 204 0.92 28.15 28.83
CA ILE A 204 0.87 27.17 27.75
C ILE A 204 -0.44 26.38 27.78
N ASP A 205 -0.94 25.98 28.95
CA ASP A 205 -2.22 25.27 29.07
C ASP A 205 -3.38 26.13 28.56
N GLN A 206 -3.38 27.44 28.85
CA GLN A 206 -4.37 28.37 28.29
C GLN A 206 -4.25 28.48 26.77
N TRP A 207 -3.02 28.59 26.25
CA TRP A 207 -2.79 28.61 24.81
C TRP A 207 -3.30 27.34 24.13
N MET A 208 -2.99 26.17 24.72
CA MET A 208 -3.41 24.86 24.23
C MET A 208 -4.92 24.73 24.24
N TYR A 209 -5.59 25.18 25.30
CA TYR A 209 -7.04 25.15 25.39
C TYR A 209 -7.72 25.89 24.23
N LEU A 210 -7.17 27.05 23.85
CA LEU A 210 -7.67 27.85 22.73
C LEU A 210 -7.38 27.18 21.37
N HIS A 211 -6.14 26.72 21.18
CA HIS A 211 -5.65 26.27 19.87
C HIS A 211 -5.98 24.81 19.56
N LEU A 212 -6.17 23.98 20.58
CA LEU A 212 -6.67 22.61 20.46
C LEU A 212 -8.14 22.50 20.81
N SER A 213 -8.90 23.60 20.87
CA SER A 213 -10.36 23.51 20.98
C SER A 213 -10.93 22.74 19.78
N GLU A 214 -12.01 21.98 19.99
CA GLU A 214 -12.64 21.20 18.92
C GLU A 214 -13.04 22.09 17.72
N ALA A 215 -13.54 23.31 17.98
CA ALA A 215 -13.86 24.28 16.94
C ALA A 215 -12.64 24.71 16.12
N ARG A 216 -11.50 24.95 16.78
CA ARG A 216 -10.25 25.34 16.08
C ARG A 216 -9.67 24.18 15.27
N ILE A 217 -9.71 22.96 15.80
CA ILE A 217 -9.30 21.76 15.07
C ILE A 217 -10.15 21.60 13.81
N ASP A 218 -11.47 21.76 13.94
CA ASP A 218 -12.40 21.65 12.82
C ASP A 218 -12.11 22.71 11.75
N GLU A 219 -11.92 23.96 12.15
CA GLU A 219 -11.57 25.07 11.27
C GLU A 219 -10.31 24.78 10.44
N VAL A 220 -9.24 24.30 11.10
CA VAL A 220 -7.95 24.05 10.46
C VAL A 220 -7.98 22.78 9.61
N MET A 221 -8.62 21.70 10.07
CA MET A 221 -8.43 20.38 9.47
C MET A 221 -9.52 19.99 8.46
N ILE A 222 -10.79 20.34 8.68
CA ILE A 222 -11.91 19.93 7.82
C ILE A 222 -11.69 20.28 6.34
N PRO A 223 -11.13 21.45 5.96
CA PRO A 223 -10.86 21.76 4.56
C PRO A 223 -9.99 20.71 3.86
N TYR A 224 -9.10 20.04 4.61
CA TYR A 224 -8.13 19.06 4.09
C TYR A 224 -8.57 17.60 4.26
N LEU A 225 -9.66 17.33 4.99
CA LEU A 225 -10.24 15.99 5.16
C LEU A 225 -11.00 15.50 3.92
N ARG A 226 -11.16 16.32 2.88
CA ARG A 226 -11.81 15.90 1.64
C ARG A 226 -10.92 14.95 0.84
N LEU A 227 -11.54 13.97 0.18
CA LEU A 227 -10.85 13.14 -0.80
C LEU A 227 -10.24 14.05 -1.88
N PRO A 228 -8.93 13.93 -2.18
CA PRO A 228 -8.29 14.78 -3.18
C PRO A 228 -8.90 14.54 -4.55
N ALA A 229 -9.33 15.61 -5.22
CA ALA A 229 -9.92 15.54 -6.55
C ALA A 229 -8.93 14.92 -7.56
N ASN A 230 -7.66 15.34 -7.51
CA ASN A 230 -6.55 14.80 -8.28
C ASN A 230 -5.35 14.51 -7.36
N ILE A 231 -4.56 13.48 -7.68
CA ILE A 231 -3.20 13.37 -7.14
C ILE A 231 -2.34 14.07 -8.17
N ASP A 232 -1.80 15.24 -7.84
CA ASP A 232 -0.74 15.83 -8.63
C ASP A 232 0.48 14.93 -8.43
N ALA A 233 0.82 14.16 -9.48
CA ALA A 233 1.95 13.26 -9.49
C ALA A 233 3.26 14.02 -9.75
#